data_AF-A0A1C3KVQ4-F1
#
_entry.id   AF-A0A1C3KVQ4-F1
#
_cell.length_a   1.000
_cell.length_b   1.000
_cell.length_c   1.000
_cell.angle_alpha   90.00
_cell.angle_beta   90.00
_cell.angle_gamma   90.00
#
_symmetry.space_group_name_H-M   'P 1'
#
loop_
_entity.id
_entity.type
_entity.pdbx_description
1 polymer ?
#
loop_
_entity_poly.entity_id
_entity_poly.type
_entity_poly.pdbx_seq_one_letter_code
_entity_poly.pdbx_strand_id
1 'polypeptide(L)'
;MKYIFLFVNPTSGGNRASIFTEFGVNEIIFHKPHKCHFYIYNILEGEKGKKPGFRILSSITNSPRRLESKSLSIVSKLKSSVNKNKISSEVSNGNRKSESITTEKKCENPNGESNGADNAINIKSNIQGKSAKGENEECKNGGCKNGGCKNGSPSRNGDGDANGSRSRERGRSESPTKKDTASENKDIFVYVLVAGGDGTLNWVLKEAEYYDINDNNFAVGVIPFGTGNDFANAFGWKKIDGIFNHTFLFNILKKIVKQTFKSKIEKHDYWNIHVVLKTDGYFNKISSKTKKKETLTENNENIKELKLCMSNYFSIGIDSRIGRGFERHRQKSAFCNKLIYIIEGFKKVSFKKNIPVNLIIDKMVNGKNNDDVIFTTNNSDNFPLLKKAMSIICINIPSYSSGNDIWNYTHKIGLKLPKNLTPDQKKVYEDLKKSQQEVGDGILEFVMYQSGVDLGLEFTIKGRAYRVHQGVGPWKIFFKENVYNVYFQVDGEYYLMSLPEYLSIDHYKKINVLKNIL
;
A
#
# COMPACT_ATOMS: atom_id res chain seq x y z
N MET A 1 -10.89 18.49 -22.06
CA MET A 1 -9.89 19.00 -21.06
C MET A 1 -9.55 17.87 -20.07
N LYS A 2 -8.33 17.78 -19.52
CA LYS A 2 -7.98 16.77 -18.48
C LYS A 2 -8.07 17.37 -17.07
N TYR A 3 -8.34 16.53 -16.07
CA TYR A 3 -8.53 16.92 -14.67
C TYR A 3 -7.62 16.12 -13.76
N ILE A 4 -6.98 16.78 -12.80
CA ILE A 4 -6.21 16.15 -11.72
C ILE A 4 -6.88 16.50 -10.40
N PHE A 5 -7.13 15.51 -9.55
CA PHE A 5 -7.60 15.68 -8.18
C PHE A 5 -6.51 15.19 -7.24
N LEU A 6 -5.98 16.09 -6.41
CA LEU A 6 -5.05 15.75 -5.35
C LEU A 6 -5.80 15.67 -4.02
N PHE A 7 -6.09 14.46 -3.56
CA PHE A 7 -6.64 14.21 -2.22
C PHE A 7 -5.50 14.05 -1.22
N VAL A 8 -5.51 14.91 -0.20
CA VAL A 8 -4.41 15.05 0.75
C VAL A 8 -4.87 14.59 2.12
N ASN A 9 -4.14 13.64 2.70
CA ASN A 9 -4.21 13.39 4.13
C ASN A 9 -3.19 14.27 4.85
N PRO A 10 -3.60 15.42 5.44
CA PRO A 10 -2.66 16.38 5.99
C PRO A 10 -1.86 15.82 7.19
N THR A 11 -2.31 14.73 7.81
CA THR A 11 -1.60 14.09 8.93
C THR A 11 -0.48 13.14 8.49
N SER A 12 -0.40 12.82 7.18
CA SER A 12 0.59 11.89 6.64
C SER A 12 2.00 12.49 6.63
N GLY A 13 3.00 11.62 6.76
CA GLY A 13 4.41 12.01 6.70
C GLY A 13 4.88 12.88 7.86
N GLY A 14 4.25 12.78 9.03
CA GLY A 14 4.49 13.68 10.15
C GLY A 14 4.02 15.09 9.84
N ASN A 15 2.80 15.20 9.32
CA ASN A 15 2.16 16.42 8.83
C ASN A 15 2.80 17.03 7.57
N ARG A 16 3.82 16.43 6.95
CA ARG A 16 4.45 17.00 5.75
C ARG A 16 3.51 17.14 4.55
N ALA A 17 2.44 16.34 4.49
CA ALA A 17 1.45 16.44 3.42
C ALA A 17 0.53 17.69 3.56
N SER A 18 0.41 18.29 4.75
CA SER A 18 -0.48 19.44 4.99
C SER A 18 -0.12 20.67 4.15
N ILE A 19 1.13 20.78 3.70
CA ILE A 19 1.62 21.85 2.84
C ILE A 19 0.74 22.08 1.58
N PHE A 20 0.14 21.01 1.04
CA PHE A 20 -0.72 21.11 -0.14
C PHE A 20 -2.04 21.81 0.18
N THR A 21 -2.55 21.65 1.40
CA THR A 21 -3.87 22.16 1.82
C THR A 21 -3.77 23.48 2.57
N GLU A 22 -2.65 23.76 3.25
CA GLU A 22 -2.42 25.01 3.97
C GLU A 22 -2.42 26.25 3.07
N PHE A 23 -2.09 26.08 1.79
CA PHE A 23 -2.14 27.17 0.81
C PHE A 23 -3.57 27.65 0.50
N GLY A 24 -4.61 26.88 0.86
CA GLY A 24 -6.01 27.28 0.76
C GLY A 24 -6.56 27.41 -0.67
N VAL A 25 -5.85 26.88 -1.67
CA VAL A 25 -6.30 26.90 -3.08
C VAL A 25 -6.86 25.54 -3.47
N ASN A 26 -8.15 25.52 -3.78
CA ASN A 26 -8.86 24.29 -4.14
C ASN A 26 -8.81 23.98 -5.64
N GLU A 27 -8.51 24.96 -6.51
CA GLU A 27 -8.43 24.78 -7.97
C GLU A 27 -7.33 25.65 -8.56
N ILE A 28 -6.47 25.04 -9.38
CA ILE A 28 -5.44 25.71 -10.17
C ILE A 28 -5.62 25.29 -11.63
N ILE A 29 -5.66 26.27 -12.54
CA ILE A 29 -5.66 25.99 -13.98
C ILE A 29 -4.22 26.08 -14.49
N PHE A 30 -3.65 24.94 -14.86
CA PHE A 30 -2.35 24.91 -15.51
C PHE A 30 -2.51 25.14 -17.01
N HIS A 31 -1.72 26.05 -17.57
CA HIS A 31 -1.52 26.18 -19.03
C HIS A 31 -0.25 25.46 -19.50
N LYS A 32 0.76 25.40 -18.62
CA LYS A 32 2.03 24.68 -18.79
C LYS A 32 2.37 23.97 -17.47
N PRO A 33 3.01 22.79 -17.46
CA PRO A 33 3.52 22.05 -18.62
C PRO A 33 2.43 21.38 -19.47
N HIS A 34 1.24 21.16 -18.91
CA HIS A 34 0.08 20.62 -19.61
C HIS A 34 -1.16 21.44 -19.25
N LYS A 35 -2.11 21.55 -20.19
CA LYS A 35 -3.37 22.24 -19.96
C LYS A 35 -4.33 21.36 -19.15
N CYS A 36 -4.58 21.69 -17.89
CA CYS A 36 -5.47 20.91 -17.02
C CYS A 36 -6.06 21.73 -15.86
N HIS A 37 -7.18 21.26 -15.33
CA HIS A 37 -7.66 21.66 -14.00
C HIS A 37 -6.99 20.79 -12.95
N PHE A 38 -6.46 21.42 -11.91
CA PHE A 38 -5.82 20.74 -10.79
C PHE A 38 -6.54 21.12 -9.50
N TYR A 39 -7.29 20.17 -8.95
CA TYR A 39 -8.01 20.34 -7.70
C TYR A 39 -7.20 19.80 -6.52
N ILE A 40 -7.30 20.46 -5.37
CA ILE A 40 -6.65 20.03 -4.13
C ILE A 40 -7.71 19.97 -3.03
N TYR A 41 -7.80 18.83 -2.34
CA TYR A 41 -8.76 18.64 -1.26
C TYR A 41 -8.13 17.95 -0.06
N ASN A 42 -8.41 18.48 1.13
CA ASN A 42 -8.16 17.82 2.40
C ASN A 42 -9.20 16.73 2.64
N ILE A 43 -8.79 15.48 2.83
CA ILE A 43 -9.73 14.38 3.05
C ILE A 43 -10.49 14.48 4.39
N LEU A 44 -9.94 15.24 5.34
CA LEU A 44 -10.55 15.44 6.65
C LEU A 44 -11.67 16.49 6.62
N GLU A 45 -11.76 17.31 5.57
CA GLU A 45 -12.81 18.31 5.42
C GLU A 45 -14.15 17.69 5.04
N GLY A 46 -15.24 18.30 5.52
CA GLY A 46 -16.60 17.86 5.29
C GLY A 46 -17.01 16.65 6.14
N GLU A 47 -18.32 16.54 6.37
CA GLU A 47 -18.93 15.38 7.04
C GLU A 47 -18.85 14.13 6.15
N LYS A 48 -19.03 12.94 6.76
CA LYS A 48 -19.17 11.69 6.01
C LYS A 48 -20.32 11.84 5.00
N GLY A 49 -20.06 11.50 3.73
CA GLY A 49 -21.02 11.67 2.63
C GLY A 49 -21.27 13.11 2.18
N LYS A 50 -20.57 14.10 2.75
CA LYS A 50 -20.56 15.50 2.29
C LYS A 50 -19.14 16.02 2.02
N LYS A 51 -18.26 15.15 1.48
CA LYS A 51 -16.89 15.49 1.12
C LYS A 51 -16.86 16.37 -0.15
N PRO A 52 -16.36 17.61 -0.09
CA PRO A 52 -16.45 18.57 -1.19
C PRO A 52 -15.73 18.09 -2.47
N GLY A 53 -14.54 17.49 -2.30
CA GLY A 53 -13.76 17.00 -3.44
C GLY A 53 -14.44 15.86 -4.19
N PHE A 54 -15.08 14.92 -3.49
CA PHE A 54 -15.76 13.79 -4.12
C PHE A 54 -17.07 14.19 -4.82
N ARG A 55 -17.78 15.22 -4.31
CA ARG A 55 -18.94 15.79 -5.02
C ARG A 55 -18.54 16.38 -6.38
N ILE A 56 -17.42 17.10 -6.43
CA ILE A 56 -16.91 17.67 -7.68
C ILE A 56 -16.37 16.57 -8.59
N LEU A 57 -15.61 15.62 -8.05
CA LEU A 57 -15.14 14.45 -8.78
C LEU A 57 -16.29 13.67 -9.42
N SER A 58 -17.34 13.35 -8.66
CA SER A 58 -18.54 12.67 -9.14
C SER A 58 -19.26 13.48 -10.23
N SER A 59 -19.41 14.79 -10.04
CA SER A 59 -20.01 15.65 -11.06
C SER A 59 -19.22 15.68 -12.38
N ILE A 60 -17.88 15.62 -12.33
CA ILE A 60 -17.03 15.65 -13.52
C ILE A 60 -17.01 14.29 -14.22
N THR A 61 -16.89 13.20 -13.46
CA THR A 61 -16.80 11.84 -13.99
C THR A 61 -18.14 11.32 -14.52
N ASN A 62 -19.25 11.60 -13.84
CA ASN A 62 -20.58 11.09 -14.21
C ASN A 62 -21.35 12.00 -15.19
N SER A 63 -20.82 13.18 -15.54
CA SER A 63 -21.43 14.09 -16.53
C SER A 63 -20.40 14.79 -17.43
N PRO A 64 -19.58 14.05 -18.21
CA PRO A 64 -18.44 14.61 -18.93
C PRO A 64 -18.83 15.69 -19.95
N ARG A 65 -19.97 15.51 -20.63
CA ARG A 65 -20.42 16.40 -21.74
C ARG A 65 -21.12 17.68 -21.30
N ARG A 66 -21.41 17.85 -20.00
CA ARG A 66 -22.15 19.02 -19.47
C ARG A 66 -21.26 20.16 -18.97
N LEU A 67 -19.95 19.95 -18.85
CA LEU A 67 -19.03 20.88 -18.18
C LEU A 67 -18.25 21.80 -19.13
N GLU A 68 -18.10 21.46 -20.40
CA GLU A 68 -17.51 22.39 -21.40
C GLU A 68 -18.39 23.63 -21.62
N SER A 69 -19.68 23.59 -21.28
CA SER A 69 -20.60 24.74 -21.35
C SER A 69 -20.99 25.34 -19.98
N LYS A 70 -20.69 24.70 -18.85
CA LYS A 70 -21.19 25.11 -17.51
C LYS A 70 -20.12 25.55 -16.50
N SER A 71 -18.84 25.46 -16.82
CA SER A 71 -17.73 25.83 -15.90
C SER A 71 -17.81 27.26 -15.35
N LEU A 72 -18.52 28.18 -16.02
CA LEU A 72 -18.76 29.56 -15.55
C LEU A 72 -19.96 29.71 -14.58
N SER A 73 -20.88 28.73 -14.50
CA SER A 73 -22.20 28.89 -13.85
C SER A 73 -22.39 28.13 -12.53
N ILE A 74 -21.62 27.07 -12.28
CA ILE A 74 -21.79 26.22 -11.09
C ILE A 74 -21.02 26.79 -9.88
N VAL A 75 -19.83 27.36 -10.13
CA VAL A 75 -19.00 28.00 -9.10
C VAL A 75 -19.66 29.28 -8.55
N SER A 76 -20.42 30.01 -9.38
CA SER A 76 -21.18 31.19 -8.95
C SER A 76 -22.39 30.83 -8.08
N LYS A 77 -23.09 29.72 -8.40
CA LYS A 77 -24.23 29.25 -7.59
C LYS A 77 -23.82 28.78 -6.20
N LEU A 78 -22.69 28.07 -6.06
CA LEU A 78 -22.19 27.63 -4.76
C LEU A 78 -21.71 28.80 -3.87
N LYS A 79 -21.12 29.85 -4.44
CA LYS A 79 -20.77 31.08 -3.68
C LYS A 79 -22.01 31.84 -3.18
N SER A 80 -23.10 31.84 -3.94
CA SER A 80 -24.34 32.54 -3.56
C SER A 80 -25.07 31.89 -2.36
N SER A 81 -24.93 30.57 -2.16
CA SER A 81 -25.54 29.87 -1.04
C SER A 81 -24.77 30.03 0.28
N VAL A 82 -23.47 30.35 0.22
CA VAL A 82 -22.66 30.63 1.43
C VAL A 82 -22.89 32.05 1.95
N ASN A 83 -23.17 33.01 1.06
CA ASN A 83 -23.43 34.41 1.45
C ASN A 83 -24.84 34.69 1.98
N LYS A 84 -25.78 33.73 1.92
CA LYS A 84 -27.16 33.92 2.42
C LYS A 84 -27.35 33.60 3.91
N ASN A 85 -26.32 33.10 4.61
CA ASN A 85 -26.40 32.78 6.06
C ASN A 85 -25.71 33.81 6.97
N LYS A 86 -25.51 35.04 6.49
CA LYS A 86 -25.21 36.20 7.35
C LYS A 86 -26.08 37.34 6.88
N ILE A 87 -27.20 37.56 7.58
CA ILE A 87 -27.88 38.84 7.89
C ILE A 87 -29.27 38.50 8.44
N SER A 88 -29.38 38.47 9.77
CA SER A 88 -30.58 38.61 10.62
C SER A 88 -30.01 38.55 12.04
N SER A 89 -29.98 39.58 12.87
CA SER A 89 -31.07 40.36 13.45
C SER A 89 -30.43 41.58 14.14
N GLU A 90 -30.89 42.80 13.85
CA GLU A 90 -31.84 43.60 14.66
C GLU A 90 -31.14 44.71 15.47
N VAL A 91 -31.65 45.91 15.22
CA VAL A 91 -31.32 47.19 15.81
C VAL A 91 -32.27 47.41 16.99
N SER A 92 -31.75 47.82 18.14
CA SER A 92 -32.54 48.58 19.12
C SER A 92 -31.66 49.57 19.88
N ASN A 93 -32.03 50.85 19.75
CA ASN A 93 -31.49 52.04 20.40
C ASN A 93 -31.49 51.97 21.94
N GLY A 94 -30.52 52.64 22.56
CA GLY A 94 -30.54 52.98 23.99
C GLY A 94 -29.41 53.94 24.39
N ASN A 95 -29.73 55.24 24.48
CA ASN A 95 -28.88 56.34 24.94
C ASN A 95 -28.22 56.10 26.32
N ARG A 96 -26.97 56.53 26.51
CA ARG A 96 -26.57 57.70 27.36
C ARG A 96 -25.07 57.72 27.72
N LYS A 97 -24.52 58.94 27.53
CA LYS A 97 -23.53 59.69 28.35
C LYS A 97 -22.05 59.28 28.40
N SER A 98 -21.27 60.29 28.01
CA SER A 98 -19.88 60.63 28.26
C SER A 98 -19.37 60.38 29.68
N GLU A 99 -18.10 59.97 29.79
CA GLU A 99 -17.08 60.67 30.60
C GLU A 99 -15.66 60.14 30.29
N SER A 100 -14.75 61.08 30.10
CA SER A 100 -13.30 60.92 29.97
C SER A 100 -12.65 60.90 31.35
N ILE A 101 -11.60 60.09 31.58
CA ILE A 101 -10.49 60.38 32.51
C ILE A 101 -9.27 59.51 32.13
N THR A 102 -8.13 60.18 31.97
CA THR A 102 -6.74 59.70 31.91
C THR A 102 -6.26 59.17 33.28
N THR A 103 -5.35 58.19 33.32
CA THR A 103 -4.16 58.24 34.22
C THR A 103 -3.19 57.07 34.00
N GLU A 104 -1.90 57.44 34.00
CA GLU A 104 -0.72 56.59 34.16
C GLU A 104 -0.66 55.94 35.56
N LYS A 105 0.02 54.79 35.70
CA LYS A 105 1.17 54.62 36.62
C LYS A 105 1.78 53.21 36.66
N LYS A 106 3.10 53.23 36.88
CA LYS A 106 4.06 52.19 37.29
C LYS A 106 3.68 51.41 38.57
N CYS A 107 4.28 50.23 38.73
CA CYS A 107 5.15 49.77 39.86
C CYS A 107 5.34 48.24 39.74
N GLU A 108 6.56 47.70 39.61
CA GLU A 108 7.59 47.44 40.63
C GLU A 108 7.38 46.15 41.45
N ASN A 109 8.47 45.37 41.50
CA ASN A 109 8.71 44.17 42.32
C ASN A 109 8.68 44.47 43.83
N PRO A 110 8.70 43.41 44.64
CA PRO A 110 9.69 43.37 45.72
C PRO A 110 10.52 42.07 45.78
N ASN A 111 11.73 42.25 46.33
CA ASN A 111 12.80 41.29 46.60
C ASN A 111 12.61 40.51 47.92
N GLY A 112 13.47 39.49 48.13
CA GLY A 112 13.98 39.07 49.45
C GLY A 112 14.23 37.56 49.56
N GLU A 113 15.44 37.05 49.23
CA GLU A 113 16.51 36.61 50.16
C GLU A 113 16.38 35.13 50.62
N SER A 114 17.41 34.33 50.95
CA SER A 114 18.83 34.14 50.61
C SER A 114 19.30 32.86 51.35
N ASN A 115 20.52 32.36 51.03
CA ASN A 115 21.34 31.25 51.61
C ASN A 115 21.69 30.23 50.50
N GLY A 116 22.92 29.95 50.07
CA GLY A 116 24.27 30.28 50.53
C GLY A 116 25.09 28.99 50.74
N ALA A 117 26.06 28.69 49.85
CA ALA A 117 27.41 28.13 50.12
C ALA A 117 28.05 27.41 48.91
N ASP A 118 29.28 27.83 48.62
CA ASP A 118 30.19 27.43 47.55
C ASP A 118 30.90 26.07 47.75
N ASN A 119 31.37 25.45 46.67
CA ASN A 119 32.82 25.33 46.41
C ASN A 119 33.15 24.64 45.07
N ALA A 120 34.03 25.29 44.33
CA ALA A 120 34.75 24.76 43.18
C ALA A 120 35.89 23.82 43.62
N ILE A 121 36.37 22.95 42.73
CA ILE A 121 37.79 22.73 42.45
C ILE A 121 37.95 21.99 41.11
N ASN A 122 39.04 22.38 40.46
CA ASN A 122 39.48 22.20 39.09
C ASN A 122 40.51 21.03 39.02
N ILE A 123 41.02 20.76 37.81
CA ILE A 123 42.37 20.21 37.46
C ILE A 123 42.43 18.82 36.78
N LYS A 124 42.80 18.90 35.47
CA LYS A 124 43.77 18.15 34.63
C LYS A 124 43.70 16.60 34.60
N SER A 125 43.88 15.92 33.46
CA SER A 125 45.14 15.93 32.69
C SER A 125 45.09 15.02 31.43
N ASN A 126 45.81 15.50 30.40
CA ASN A 126 46.75 14.85 29.47
C ASN A 126 46.47 13.49 28.78
N ILE A 127 46.46 13.49 27.42
CA ILE A 127 47.58 13.22 26.45
C ILE A 127 47.86 11.71 26.27
N GLN A 128 47.61 11.19 25.05
CA GLN A 128 48.69 10.73 24.15
C GLN A 128 48.15 10.37 22.76
N GLY A 129 48.69 11.04 21.74
CA GLY A 129 48.58 10.60 20.36
C GLY A 129 49.67 9.59 20.01
N LYS A 130 49.39 8.76 19.00
CA LYS A 130 50.41 8.18 18.11
C LYS A 130 49.81 8.05 16.71
N SER A 131 50.38 8.84 15.80
CA SER A 131 50.30 8.64 14.36
C SER A 131 51.15 7.44 13.94
N ALA A 132 50.70 6.69 12.93
CA ALA A 132 51.57 5.92 12.06
C ALA A 132 51.04 6.01 10.61
N LYS A 133 51.95 6.40 9.73
CA LYS A 133 51.84 6.53 8.26
C LYS A 133 52.22 5.20 7.60
N GLY A 134 51.79 5.04 6.34
CA GLY A 134 52.34 4.11 5.34
C GLY A 134 51.67 2.74 5.43
N GLU A 135 51.25 2.10 4.34
CA GLU A 135 51.91 1.99 3.05
C GLU A 135 50.89 1.89 1.90
N ASN A 136 51.27 2.49 0.78
CA ASN A 136 50.73 2.22 -0.54
C ASN A 136 51.27 0.86 -0.99
N GLU A 137 50.40 -0.03 -1.45
CA GLU A 137 50.81 -1.09 -2.37
C GLU A 137 49.99 -1.02 -3.65
N GLU A 138 50.72 -0.67 -4.71
CA GLU A 138 50.39 -0.93 -6.10
C GLU A 138 50.25 -2.43 -6.35
N CYS A 139 49.24 -2.83 -7.13
CA CYS A 139 49.33 -4.04 -7.93
C CYS A 139 48.76 -3.79 -9.33
N LYS A 140 49.68 -3.31 -10.18
CA LYS A 140 49.97 -3.73 -11.55
C LYS A 140 48.80 -4.19 -12.44
N ASN A 141 48.56 -3.34 -13.44
CA ASN A 141 48.14 -3.73 -14.79
C ASN A 141 49.03 -4.85 -15.35
N GLY A 142 48.39 -5.89 -15.88
CA GLY A 142 48.99 -6.86 -16.79
C GLY A 142 47.95 -7.20 -17.86
N GLY A 143 48.18 -6.73 -19.09
CA GLY A 143 47.39 -7.11 -20.25
C GLY A 143 47.90 -8.40 -20.91
N CYS A 144 47.02 -9.05 -21.65
CA CYS A 144 47.22 -9.81 -22.91
C CYS A 144 45.85 -10.35 -23.32
N LYS A 145 45.21 -9.86 -24.39
CA LYS A 145 45.37 -10.17 -25.82
C LYS A 145 45.13 -11.64 -26.22
N ASN A 146 44.13 -11.77 -27.11
CA ASN A 146 44.04 -12.60 -28.32
C ASN A 146 43.47 -14.03 -28.27
N GLY A 147 42.55 -14.25 -29.23
CA GLY A 147 42.03 -15.53 -29.73
C GLY A 147 40.50 -15.51 -29.76
N GLY A 148 39.75 -15.35 -30.86
CA GLY A 148 40.06 -15.53 -32.28
C GLY A 148 39.30 -16.74 -32.84
N CYS A 149 38.47 -16.49 -33.87
CA CYS A 149 37.80 -17.41 -34.82
C CYS A 149 36.40 -17.91 -34.42
N LYS A 150 35.30 -17.56 -35.11
CA LYS A 150 34.90 -17.64 -36.55
C LYS A 150 34.23 -18.97 -36.93
N ASN A 151 32.98 -18.81 -37.37
CA ASN A 151 32.29 -19.41 -38.52
C ASN A 151 31.99 -20.92 -38.56
N GLY A 152 30.76 -21.23 -38.96
CA GLY A 152 30.46 -22.48 -39.66
C GLY A 152 29.00 -22.92 -39.63
N SER A 153 28.13 -22.25 -40.38
CA SER A 153 26.93 -22.89 -40.94
C SER A 153 27.36 -24.03 -41.90
N PRO A 154 26.48 -25.01 -42.15
CA PRO A 154 25.90 -25.05 -43.49
C PRO A 154 24.41 -25.44 -43.54
N SER A 155 23.73 -24.82 -44.50
CA SER A 155 22.52 -25.28 -45.21
C SER A 155 22.86 -26.50 -46.10
N ARG A 156 22.01 -27.38 -46.64
CA ARG A 156 20.60 -27.33 -47.10
C ARG A 156 20.25 -28.70 -47.76
N ASN A 157 18.98 -28.85 -48.19
CA ASN A 157 18.37 -29.86 -49.10
C ASN A 157 17.88 -31.15 -48.40
N GLY A 158 16.58 -31.50 -48.40
CA GLY A 158 15.64 -31.69 -49.54
C GLY A 158 15.49 -33.22 -49.70
N ASP A 159 14.37 -33.92 -49.77
CA ASP A 159 12.98 -33.70 -50.22
C ASP A 159 12.07 -34.62 -49.36
N GLY A 160 10.78 -34.35 -49.14
CA GLY A 160 9.70 -34.57 -50.09
C GLY A 160 8.97 -35.88 -49.76
N ASP A 161 7.76 -35.80 -49.20
CA ASP A 161 6.61 -36.56 -49.70
C ASP A 161 5.30 -36.22 -48.98
N ALA A 162 4.26 -36.11 -49.81
CA ALA A 162 2.92 -35.66 -49.51
C ALA A 162 1.94 -36.83 -49.45
N ASN A 163 0.90 -36.67 -48.62
CA ASN A 163 -0.48 -37.20 -48.67
C ASN A 163 -0.93 -37.45 -47.23
N GLY A 164 -1.99 -36.87 -46.68
CA GLY A 164 -3.20 -36.31 -47.28
C GLY A 164 -4.39 -36.98 -46.60
N SER A 165 -5.11 -36.28 -45.71
CA SER A 165 -6.58 -36.36 -45.61
C SER A 165 -7.16 -35.62 -44.37
N ARG A 166 -8.03 -34.66 -44.72
CA ARG A 166 -9.33 -34.32 -44.11
C ARG A 166 -9.36 -33.72 -42.69
N SER A 167 -9.37 -32.39 -42.74
CA SER A 167 -9.95 -31.43 -41.82
C SER A 167 -11.31 -31.83 -41.22
N ARG A 168 -11.42 -31.74 -39.89
CA ARG A 168 -12.65 -31.41 -39.16
C ARG A 168 -12.37 -30.17 -38.33
N GLU A 169 -13.11 -29.10 -38.62
CA GLU A 169 -13.09 -27.83 -37.91
C GLU A 169 -13.45 -28.01 -36.43
N ARG A 170 -12.62 -27.47 -35.54
CA ARG A 170 -13.02 -27.04 -34.20
C ARG A 170 -12.40 -25.67 -33.97
N GLY A 171 -13.29 -24.70 -33.75
CA GLY A 171 -12.97 -23.29 -33.56
C GLY A 171 -11.92 -23.08 -32.47
N ARG A 172 -10.82 -22.47 -32.87
CA ARG A 172 -9.77 -21.99 -31.99
C ARG A 172 -10.17 -20.58 -31.58
N SER A 173 -10.59 -20.40 -30.33
CA SER A 173 -10.73 -19.07 -29.73
C SER A 173 -9.34 -18.43 -29.67
N GLU A 174 -9.13 -17.43 -30.50
CA GLU A 174 -7.89 -16.66 -30.55
C GLU A 174 -7.62 -15.97 -29.21
N SER A 175 -6.40 -16.16 -28.73
CA SER A 175 -5.76 -15.41 -27.66
C SER A 175 -5.72 -13.90 -27.98
N PRO A 176 -6.02 -12.99 -27.03
CA PRO A 176 -6.03 -11.56 -27.32
C PRO A 176 -4.60 -11.10 -27.65
N THR A 177 -4.44 -10.49 -28.82
CA THR A 177 -3.18 -9.91 -29.26
C THR A 177 -2.97 -8.55 -28.58
N LYS A 178 -1.70 -8.15 -28.43
CA LYS A 178 -1.21 -6.89 -27.81
C LYS A 178 -1.75 -5.56 -28.39
N LYS A 179 -2.80 -5.58 -29.23
CA LYS A 179 -3.45 -4.40 -29.81
C LYS A 179 -4.62 -3.87 -28.97
N ASP A 180 -5.18 -4.66 -28.05
CA ASP A 180 -6.41 -4.27 -27.33
C ASP A 180 -6.17 -3.27 -26.18
N THR A 181 -4.99 -3.25 -25.56
CA THR A 181 -4.64 -2.34 -24.46
C THR A 181 -4.41 -0.88 -24.86
N ALA A 182 -4.24 -0.59 -26.15
CA ALA A 182 -4.08 0.78 -26.64
C ALA A 182 -5.42 1.50 -26.85
N SER A 183 -6.53 0.76 -26.96
CA SER A 183 -7.86 1.33 -27.23
C SER A 183 -8.60 1.77 -25.95
N GLU A 184 -8.44 1.05 -24.83
CA GLU A 184 -9.11 1.37 -23.55
C GLU A 184 -8.58 2.64 -22.85
N ASN A 185 -7.37 3.08 -23.18
CA ASN A 185 -6.72 4.21 -22.50
C ASN A 185 -7.16 5.61 -22.98
N LYS A 186 -7.93 5.70 -24.07
CA LYS A 186 -8.35 7.00 -24.63
C LYS A 186 -9.42 7.72 -23.80
N ASP A 187 -10.14 7.00 -22.95
CA ASP A 187 -11.30 7.53 -22.24
C ASP A 187 -11.00 8.07 -20.83
N ILE A 188 -9.81 7.83 -20.27
CA ILE A 188 -9.49 8.32 -18.92
C ILE A 188 -9.09 9.79 -18.99
N PHE A 189 -9.97 10.68 -18.57
CA PHE A 189 -9.75 12.13 -18.54
C PHE A 189 -9.58 12.72 -17.13
N VAL A 190 -9.75 11.90 -16.10
CA VAL A 190 -9.58 12.27 -14.69
C VAL A 190 -8.46 11.45 -14.04
N TYR A 191 -7.56 12.14 -13.34
CA TYR A 191 -6.47 11.54 -12.59
C TYR A 191 -6.64 11.84 -11.11
N VAL A 192 -6.67 10.83 -10.27
CA VAL A 192 -6.83 10.96 -8.83
C VAL A 192 -5.49 10.64 -8.17
N LEU A 193 -4.87 11.63 -7.55
CA LEU A 193 -3.64 11.49 -6.81
C LEU A 193 -3.93 11.53 -5.31
N VAL A 194 -3.34 10.60 -4.57
CA VAL A 194 -3.49 10.51 -3.12
C VAL A 194 -2.18 10.85 -2.45
N ALA A 195 -2.09 12.00 -1.78
CA ALA A 195 -0.96 12.34 -0.93
C ALA A 195 -1.15 11.73 0.47
N GLY A 196 -0.54 10.56 0.68
CA GLY A 196 -0.74 9.75 1.88
C GLY A 196 0.07 8.46 1.87
N GLY A 197 -0.42 7.43 2.55
CA GLY A 197 0.08 6.05 2.46
C GLY A 197 -1.00 5.08 1.99
N ASP A 198 -0.72 3.78 2.01
CA ASP A 198 -1.61 2.73 1.49
C ASP A 198 -3.03 2.77 2.09
N GLY A 199 -3.15 2.96 3.42
CA GLY A 199 -4.46 3.12 4.05
C GLY A 199 -5.25 4.38 3.61
N THR A 200 -4.56 5.44 3.19
CA THR A 200 -5.22 6.63 2.63
C THR A 200 -5.77 6.37 1.23
N LEU A 201 -5.04 5.60 0.40
CA LEU A 201 -5.52 5.16 -0.90
C LEU A 201 -6.81 4.35 -0.77
N ASN A 202 -6.80 3.33 0.11
CA ASN A 202 -7.99 2.49 0.33
C ASN A 202 -9.18 3.29 0.86
N TRP A 203 -8.95 4.31 1.70
CA TRP A 203 -10.01 5.22 2.12
C TRP A 203 -10.58 6.04 0.96
N VAL A 204 -9.71 6.62 0.10
CA VAL A 204 -10.14 7.42 -1.05
C VAL A 204 -10.97 6.59 -2.04
N LEU A 205 -10.58 5.34 -2.30
CA LEU A 205 -11.32 4.47 -3.21
C LEU A 205 -12.69 4.05 -2.67
N LYS A 206 -12.78 3.75 -1.36
CA LYS A 206 -14.07 3.48 -0.69
C LYS A 206 -14.97 4.71 -0.71
N GLU A 207 -14.41 5.91 -0.50
CA GLU A 207 -15.17 7.14 -0.58
C GLU A 207 -15.61 7.41 -2.02
N ALA A 208 -14.77 7.17 -3.04
CA ALA A 208 -15.16 7.31 -4.44
C ALA A 208 -16.34 6.39 -4.82
N GLU A 209 -16.31 5.15 -4.33
CA GLU A 209 -17.39 4.18 -4.49
C GLU A 209 -18.69 4.63 -3.80
N TYR A 210 -18.61 5.21 -2.60
CA TYR A 210 -19.76 5.80 -1.91
C TYR A 210 -20.46 6.91 -2.72
N TYR A 211 -19.72 7.60 -3.60
CA TYR A 211 -20.23 8.65 -4.49
C TYR A 211 -20.62 8.14 -5.88
N ASP A 212 -20.74 6.82 -6.06
CA ASP A 212 -21.07 6.16 -7.33
C ASP A 212 -20.16 6.59 -8.48
N ILE A 213 -18.87 6.81 -8.19
CA ILE A 213 -17.88 7.16 -9.21
C ILE A 213 -17.38 5.88 -9.86
N ASN A 214 -17.61 5.75 -11.16
CA ASN A 214 -17.15 4.58 -11.92
C ASN A 214 -15.61 4.55 -12.02
N ASP A 215 -14.99 3.46 -11.55
CA ASP A 215 -13.55 3.24 -11.56
C ASP A 215 -12.92 3.29 -12.97
N ASN A 216 -13.72 3.06 -14.02
CA ASN A 216 -13.25 3.18 -15.41
C ASN A 216 -13.02 4.63 -15.86
N ASN A 217 -13.56 5.61 -15.16
CA ASN A 217 -13.48 7.03 -15.56
C ASN A 217 -12.26 7.77 -15.00
N PHE A 218 -11.53 7.17 -14.06
CA PHE A 218 -10.35 7.78 -13.47
C PHE A 218 -9.21 6.78 -13.29
N ALA A 219 -7.98 7.29 -13.22
CA ALA A 219 -6.80 6.50 -12.83
C ALA A 219 -6.17 7.06 -11.56
N VAL A 220 -5.69 6.17 -10.68
CA VAL A 220 -5.19 6.54 -9.35
C VAL A 220 -3.67 6.47 -9.25
N GLY A 221 -3.04 7.47 -8.65
CA GLY A 221 -1.64 7.46 -8.24
C GLY A 221 -1.48 7.82 -6.77
N VAL A 222 -0.36 7.43 -6.15
CA VAL A 222 -0.07 7.73 -4.74
C VAL A 222 1.20 8.56 -4.63
N ILE A 223 1.13 9.72 -3.99
CA ILE A 223 2.30 10.50 -3.60
C ILE A 223 2.72 10.04 -2.20
N PRO A 224 3.91 9.41 -2.04
CA PRO A 224 4.23 8.63 -0.86
C PRO A 224 4.64 9.48 0.36
N PHE A 225 3.71 9.67 1.29
CA PHE A 225 3.93 10.27 2.62
C PHE A 225 3.82 9.26 3.77
N GLY A 226 3.44 8.01 3.49
CA GLY A 226 3.36 6.93 4.48
C GLY A 226 4.72 6.37 4.92
N THR A 227 4.68 5.34 5.78
CA THR A 227 5.88 4.65 6.27
C THR A 227 6.37 3.58 5.28
N GLY A 228 5.47 2.69 4.81
CA GLY A 228 5.75 1.63 3.83
C GLY A 228 5.69 2.14 2.38
N ASN A 229 4.51 2.62 1.97
CA ASN A 229 4.22 3.11 0.62
C ASN A 229 4.39 2.03 -0.45
N ASP A 230 3.96 0.80 -0.14
CA ASP A 230 4.17 -0.34 -1.02
C ASP A 230 3.45 -0.19 -2.36
N PHE A 231 2.22 0.34 -2.37
CA PHE A 231 1.51 0.66 -3.61
C PHE A 231 2.26 1.69 -4.46
N ALA A 232 2.75 2.76 -3.84
CA ALA A 232 3.51 3.78 -4.55
C ALA A 232 4.81 3.21 -5.15
N ASN A 233 5.53 2.37 -4.39
CA ASN A 233 6.75 1.71 -4.86
C ASN A 233 6.47 0.79 -6.06
N ALA A 234 5.41 -0.03 -6.00
CA ALA A 234 5.03 -0.95 -7.07
C ALA A 234 4.71 -0.24 -8.39
N PHE A 235 4.11 0.96 -8.32
CA PHE A 235 3.75 1.76 -9.50
C PHE A 235 4.73 2.89 -9.81
N GLY A 236 5.95 2.86 -9.25
CA GLY A 236 7.03 3.79 -9.59
C GLY A 236 6.89 5.21 -9.02
N TRP A 237 5.93 5.46 -8.14
CA TRP A 237 5.78 6.74 -7.47
C TRP A 237 6.78 6.87 -6.32
N LYS A 238 7.81 7.69 -6.55
CA LYS A 238 8.85 7.96 -5.57
C LYS A 238 8.51 9.19 -4.73
N LYS A 239 9.20 9.30 -3.58
CA LYS A 239 9.18 10.52 -2.78
C LYS A 239 9.65 11.69 -3.63
N ILE A 240 8.99 12.83 -3.49
CA ILE A 240 9.37 14.03 -4.22
C ILE A 240 10.63 14.58 -3.56
N ASP A 241 11.74 14.55 -4.29
CA ASP A 241 13.03 15.06 -3.83
C ASP A 241 13.03 16.59 -3.74
N GLY A 242 13.70 17.10 -2.69
CA GLY A 242 13.91 18.53 -2.44
C GLY A 242 13.32 19.04 -1.13
N ILE A 243 13.57 20.32 -0.85
CA ILE A 243 13.02 21.01 0.31
C ILE A 243 11.52 21.21 0.09
N PHE A 244 10.73 20.47 0.86
CA PHE A 244 9.27 20.58 0.88
C PHE A 244 8.89 21.80 1.73
N ASN A 245 8.98 22.99 1.13
CA ASN A 245 8.56 24.25 1.75
C ASN A 245 7.63 25.04 0.83
N HIS A 246 6.92 26.01 1.40
CA HIS A 246 5.91 26.79 0.68
C HIS A 246 6.48 27.54 -0.53
N THR A 247 7.73 28.00 -0.44
CA THR A 247 8.44 28.72 -1.51
C THR A 247 8.51 27.92 -2.81
N PHE A 248 8.61 26.59 -2.72
CA PHE A 248 8.72 25.70 -3.89
C PHE A 248 7.43 24.92 -4.20
N LEU A 249 6.32 25.20 -3.52
CA LEU A 249 5.07 24.45 -3.69
C LEU A 249 4.59 24.42 -5.15
N PHE A 250 4.59 25.56 -5.85
CA PHE A 250 4.21 25.60 -7.26
C PHE A 250 5.15 24.78 -8.16
N ASN A 251 6.44 24.71 -7.84
CA ASN A 251 7.38 23.87 -8.59
C ASN A 251 7.10 22.38 -8.35
N ILE A 252 6.74 22.01 -7.11
CA ILE A 252 6.30 20.66 -6.76
C ILE A 252 5.02 20.30 -7.52
N LEU A 253 4.01 21.18 -7.53
CA LEU A 253 2.76 20.96 -8.26
C LEU A 253 3.01 20.82 -9.77
N LYS A 254 3.87 21.66 -10.37
CA LYS A 254 4.28 21.51 -11.78
C LYS A 254 4.96 20.16 -12.05
N LYS A 255 5.80 19.67 -11.14
CA LYS A 255 6.43 18.34 -11.23
C LYS A 255 5.36 17.24 -11.16
N ILE A 256 4.40 17.33 -10.25
CA ILE A 256 3.29 16.38 -10.11
C ILE A 256 2.47 16.34 -11.41
N VAL A 257 2.10 17.50 -11.97
CA VAL A 257 1.38 17.57 -13.26
C VAL A 257 2.21 16.88 -14.35
N LYS A 258 3.49 17.22 -14.48
CA LYS A 258 4.37 16.61 -15.50
C LYS A 258 4.48 15.09 -15.33
N GLN A 259 4.62 14.59 -14.11
CA GLN A 259 4.70 13.14 -13.82
C GLN A 259 3.38 12.43 -14.12
N THR A 260 2.25 13.03 -13.74
CA THR A 260 0.91 12.48 -13.99
C THR A 260 0.66 12.29 -15.49
N PHE A 261 0.96 13.31 -16.30
CA PHE A 261 0.78 13.25 -17.76
C PHE A 261 1.78 12.33 -18.47
N LYS A 262 2.92 12.01 -17.84
CA LYS A 262 3.90 11.04 -18.36
C LYS A 262 3.62 9.60 -17.96
N SER A 263 2.78 9.39 -16.94
CA SER A 263 2.47 8.07 -16.42
C SER A 263 1.68 7.25 -17.44
N LYS A 264 1.93 5.94 -17.47
CA LYS A 264 1.05 5.00 -18.17
C LYS A 264 -0.09 4.59 -17.24
N ILE A 265 -1.19 4.20 -17.86
CA ILE A 265 -2.30 3.60 -17.13
C ILE A 265 -2.11 2.09 -17.19
N GLU A 266 -2.10 1.44 -16.04
CA GLU A 266 -2.13 -0.02 -15.90
C GLU A 266 -3.40 -0.42 -15.13
N LYS A 267 -3.82 -1.68 -15.28
CA LYS A 267 -4.90 -2.25 -14.47
C LYS A 267 -4.31 -2.77 -13.17
N HIS A 268 -5.11 -2.70 -12.11
CA HIS A 268 -4.76 -3.25 -10.81
C HIS A 268 -5.96 -3.95 -10.18
N ASP A 269 -5.75 -5.14 -9.64
CA ASP A 269 -6.80 -5.92 -9.01
C ASP A 269 -7.03 -5.49 -7.55
N TYR A 270 -8.30 -5.40 -7.18
CA TYR A 270 -8.74 -5.29 -5.81
C TYR A 270 -9.43 -6.59 -5.41
N TRP A 271 -9.17 -7.04 -4.18
CA TRP A 271 -9.61 -8.34 -3.68
C TRP A 271 -10.42 -8.19 -2.40
N ASN A 272 -11.42 -9.04 -2.24
CA ASN A 272 -12.18 -9.15 -1.00
C ASN A 272 -11.54 -10.20 -0.09
N ILE A 273 -11.36 -9.84 1.17
CA ILE A 273 -10.97 -10.75 2.24
C ILE A 273 -12.16 -10.87 3.18
N HIS A 274 -12.73 -12.07 3.28
CA HIS A 274 -13.84 -12.36 4.18
C HIS A 274 -13.39 -13.32 5.26
N VAL A 275 -13.44 -12.89 6.51
CA VAL A 275 -13.04 -13.69 7.67
C VAL A 275 -14.28 -14.02 8.49
N VAL A 276 -14.48 -15.30 8.78
CA VAL A 276 -15.62 -15.80 9.56
C VAL A 276 -15.11 -16.50 10.82
N LEU A 277 -15.71 -16.15 11.95
CA LEU A 277 -15.42 -16.72 13.26
C LEU A 277 -16.55 -17.62 13.73
N LYS A 278 -16.21 -18.54 14.62
CA LYS A 278 -17.19 -19.33 15.38
C LYS A 278 -18.02 -18.43 16.30
N THR A 279 -19.11 -18.97 16.82
CA THR A 279 -20.11 -18.26 17.65
C THR A 279 -19.51 -17.40 18.78
N ASP A 280 -18.49 -17.89 19.50
CA ASP A 280 -17.86 -17.16 20.61
C ASP A 280 -16.61 -16.34 20.21
N GLY A 281 -16.29 -16.31 18.92
CA GLY A 281 -15.15 -15.59 18.38
C GLY A 281 -15.32 -14.07 18.47
N TYR A 282 -14.19 -13.37 18.41
CA TYR A 282 -14.12 -11.91 18.34
C TYR A 282 -12.92 -11.45 17.52
N PHE A 283 -13.07 -10.28 16.90
CA PHE A 283 -11.96 -9.57 16.30
C PHE A 283 -11.44 -8.49 17.23
N ASN A 284 -10.14 -8.27 17.17
CA ASN A 284 -9.50 -7.24 17.95
C ASN A 284 -8.39 -6.56 17.17
N LYS A 285 -8.26 -5.25 17.30
CA LYS A 285 -7.16 -4.47 16.70
C LYS A 285 -6.55 -3.49 17.70
N ILE A 286 -5.47 -2.85 17.28
CA ILE A 286 -4.92 -1.70 18.01
C ILE A 286 -5.44 -0.44 17.34
N SER A 287 -6.06 0.42 18.14
CA SER A 287 -6.52 1.72 17.67
C SER A 287 -5.36 2.59 17.25
N SER A 288 -5.35 3.07 16.01
CA SER A 288 -4.34 4.04 15.58
C SER A 288 -4.42 5.36 16.35
N LYS A 289 -5.59 5.70 16.91
CA LYS A 289 -5.83 6.92 17.70
C LYS A 289 -5.46 6.74 19.18
N THR A 290 -6.06 5.75 19.85
CA THR A 290 -5.89 5.58 21.31
C THR A 290 -4.65 4.75 21.67
N LYS A 291 -4.06 4.05 20.69
CA LYS A 291 -2.99 3.06 20.86
C LYS A 291 -3.37 1.89 21.77
N LYS A 292 -4.66 1.77 22.14
CA LYS A 292 -5.20 0.72 22.99
C LYS A 292 -5.81 -0.41 22.16
N LYS A 293 -6.01 -1.54 22.84
CA LYS A 293 -6.69 -2.73 22.33
C LYS A 293 -8.19 -2.40 22.17
N GLU A 294 -8.75 -2.62 20.99
CA GLU A 294 -10.18 -2.39 20.70
C GLU A 294 -10.78 -3.64 20.06
N THR A 295 -11.86 -4.14 20.65
CA THR A 295 -12.65 -5.25 20.09
C THR A 295 -13.64 -4.67 19.08
N LEU A 296 -13.75 -5.31 17.93
CA LEU A 296 -14.67 -4.85 16.89
C LEU A 296 -16.08 -5.33 17.23
N THR A 297 -16.98 -4.37 17.39
CA THR A 297 -18.37 -4.61 17.77
C THR A 297 -19.32 -3.86 16.86
N GLU A 298 -20.52 -4.41 16.68
CA GLU A 298 -21.66 -3.79 16.00
C GLU A 298 -22.89 -4.00 16.91
N ASN A 299 -23.66 -2.93 17.17
CA ASN A 299 -24.80 -2.96 18.09
C ASN A 299 -24.48 -3.55 19.49
N ASN A 300 -23.29 -3.24 20.03
CA ASN A 300 -22.74 -3.77 21.30
C ASN A 300 -22.43 -5.27 21.32
N GLU A 301 -22.45 -5.96 20.19
CA GLU A 301 -22.07 -7.36 20.06
C GLU A 301 -20.77 -7.52 19.26
N ASN A 302 -20.00 -8.58 19.55
CA ASN A 302 -18.78 -8.87 18.79
C ASN A 302 -19.14 -9.25 17.35
N ILE A 303 -18.56 -8.57 16.37
CA ILE A 303 -18.75 -8.97 14.96
C ILE A 303 -18.14 -10.36 14.75
N LYS A 304 -18.87 -11.23 14.04
CA LYS A 304 -18.43 -12.61 13.72
C LYS A 304 -17.89 -12.73 12.30
N GLU A 305 -18.21 -11.76 11.46
CA GLU A 305 -17.70 -11.65 10.12
C GLU A 305 -16.98 -10.33 9.93
N LEU A 306 -15.83 -10.36 9.26
CA LEU A 306 -15.10 -9.17 8.87
C LEU A 306 -14.83 -9.21 7.37
N LYS A 307 -15.33 -8.22 6.64
CA LYS A 307 -15.12 -8.03 5.21
C LYS A 307 -14.15 -6.87 5.00
N LEU A 308 -13.00 -7.17 4.43
CA LEU A 308 -11.93 -6.20 4.13
C LEU A 308 -11.66 -6.20 2.62
N CYS A 309 -11.12 -5.09 2.13
CA CYS A 309 -10.69 -4.96 0.76
C CYS A 309 -9.16 -4.86 0.75
N MET A 310 -8.51 -5.62 -0.11
CA MET A 310 -7.06 -5.75 -0.23
C MET A 310 -6.59 -5.19 -1.57
N SER A 311 -5.63 -4.27 -1.52
CA SER A 311 -4.95 -3.70 -2.67
C SER A 311 -3.54 -4.23 -2.84
N ASN A 312 -2.84 -4.54 -1.75
CA ASN A 312 -1.40 -4.85 -1.78
C ASN A 312 -1.14 -6.30 -1.38
N TYR A 313 -1.49 -6.66 -0.15
CA TYR A 313 -1.16 -7.98 0.39
C TYR A 313 -1.93 -8.29 1.68
N PHE A 314 -2.17 -9.58 1.89
CA PHE A 314 -2.77 -10.17 3.08
C PHE A 314 -1.76 -11.15 3.69
N SER A 315 -1.75 -11.30 5.02
CA SER A 315 -0.92 -12.33 5.64
C SER A 315 -1.45 -12.83 6.96
N ILE A 316 -1.02 -14.04 7.32
CA ILE A 316 -1.26 -14.69 8.61
C ILE A 316 0.10 -15.08 9.19
N GLY A 317 0.35 -14.72 10.44
CA GLY A 317 1.52 -15.21 11.17
C GLY A 317 2.31 -14.16 11.96
N ILE A 318 3.61 -14.40 12.09
CA ILE A 318 4.49 -13.62 12.96
C ILE A 318 4.65 -12.17 12.48
N ASP A 319 4.67 -11.94 11.17
CA ASP A 319 4.68 -10.59 10.56
C ASP A 319 3.51 -9.74 11.07
N SER A 320 2.30 -10.31 11.08
CA SER A 320 1.09 -9.62 11.52
C SER A 320 1.13 -9.35 13.03
N ARG A 321 1.70 -10.28 13.80
CA ARG A 321 1.92 -10.09 15.25
C ARG A 321 2.95 -8.99 15.54
N ILE A 322 4.01 -8.89 14.75
CA ILE A 322 5.02 -7.82 14.84
C ILE A 322 4.37 -6.48 14.52
N GLY A 323 3.67 -6.40 13.39
CA GLY A 323 2.98 -5.18 12.96
C GLY A 323 1.94 -4.68 13.96
N ARG A 324 1.22 -5.58 14.62
CA ARG A 324 0.32 -5.25 15.73
C ARG A 324 1.07 -4.65 16.93
N GLY A 325 2.25 -5.15 17.26
CA GLY A 325 3.12 -4.59 18.29
C GLY A 325 3.65 -3.20 17.90
N PHE A 326 4.01 -3.04 16.62
CA PHE A 326 4.42 -1.78 16.03
C PHE A 326 3.32 -0.72 16.14
N GLU A 327 2.06 -1.05 15.81
CA GLU A 327 0.95 -0.08 15.79
C GLU A 327 0.72 0.57 17.17
N ARG A 328 1.00 -0.14 18.28
CA ARG A 328 0.93 0.40 19.65
C ARG A 328 1.91 1.53 19.91
N HIS A 329 3.08 1.45 19.29
CA HIS A 329 4.17 2.40 19.52
C HIS A 329 4.37 3.35 18.35
N ARG A 330 3.57 3.22 17.28
CA ARG A 330 3.70 3.97 16.03
C ARG A 330 3.70 5.47 16.28
N GLN A 331 4.71 6.11 15.72
CA GLN A 331 4.99 7.53 15.78
C GLN A 331 4.64 8.22 14.46
N LYS A 332 4.82 9.54 14.43
CA LYS A 332 4.61 10.37 13.22
C LYS A 332 5.75 10.23 12.21
N SER A 333 6.98 9.99 12.66
CA SER A 333 8.17 9.89 11.80
C SER A 333 8.28 8.53 11.15
N ALA A 334 8.39 8.51 9.81
CA ALA A 334 8.60 7.28 9.05
C ALA A 334 9.91 6.57 9.42
N PHE A 335 10.97 7.31 9.75
CA PHE A 335 12.25 6.74 10.19
C PHE A 335 12.10 6.03 11.54
N CYS A 336 11.53 6.72 12.53
CA CYS A 336 11.28 6.13 13.85
C CYS A 336 10.36 4.91 13.74
N ASN A 337 9.34 4.96 12.87
CA ASN A 337 8.43 3.84 12.64
C ASN A 337 9.15 2.58 12.12
N LYS A 338 10.11 2.75 11.20
CA LYS A 338 10.93 1.62 10.73
C LYS A 338 11.76 1.00 11.86
N LEU A 339 12.36 1.83 12.72
CA LEU A 339 13.10 1.34 13.90
C LEU A 339 12.20 0.59 14.89
N ILE A 340 11.00 1.12 15.17
CA ILE A 340 10.02 0.47 16.04
C ILE A 340 9.63 -0.90 15.48
N TYR A 341 9.43 -1.01 14.17
CA TYR A 341 9.13 -2.27 13.52
C TYR A 341 10.26 -3.29 13.70
N ILE A 342 11.52 -2.87 13.55
CA ILE A 342 12.70 -3.72 13.81
C ILE A 342 12.75 -4.18 15.27
N ILE A 343 12.54 -3.26 16.22
CA ILE A 343 12.56 -3.57 17.66
C ILE A 343 11.44 -4.54 18.03
N GLU A 344 10.22 -4.32 17.56
CA GLU A 344 9.11 -5.26 17.81
C GLU A 344 9.35 -6.60 17.12
N GLY A 345 9.96 -6.59 15.93
CA GLY A 345 10.43 -7.79 15.23
C GLY A 345 11.37 -8.61 16.11
N PHE A 346 12.46 -8.01 16.57
CA PHE A 346 13.43 -8.65 17.46
C PHE A 346 12.75 -9.19 18.74
N LYS A 347 11.87 -8.39 19.37
CA LYS A 347 11.14 -8.84 20.56
C LYS A 347 10.28 -10.09 20.32
N LYS A 348 9.54 -10.15 19.21
CA LYS A 348 8.65 -11.29 18.92
C LYS A 348 9.42 -12.52 18.46
N VAL A 349 10.53 -12.33 17.75
CA VAL A 349 11.35 -13.44 17.25
C VAL A 349 12.19 -14.06 18.37
N SER A 350 12.80 -13.23 19.23
CA SER A 350 13.78 -13.70 20.23
C SER A 350 13.15 -14.13 21.56
N PHE A 351 12.13 -13.41 22.06
CA PHE A 351 11.67 -13.56 23.45
C PHE A 351 10.22 -14.06 23.61
N LYS A 352 9.52 -14.38 22.51
CA LYS A 352 8.11 -14.82 22.56
C LYS A 352 7.94 -16.13 21.81
N LYS A 353 7.19 -17.06 22.40
CA LYS A 353 6.70 -18.25 21.69
C LYS A 353 5.72 -17.80 20.61
N ASN A 354 5.91 -18.29 19.39
CA ASN A 354 5.04 -18.07 18.25
C ASN A 354 4.54 -19.43 17.77
N ILE A 355 3.24 -19.52 17.48
CA ILE A 355 2.64 -20.75 16.94
C ILE A 355 2.85 -20.71 15.41
N PRO A 356 3.50 -21.72 14.81
CA PRO A 356 3.61 -21.84 13.37
C PRO A 356 2.23 -21.91 12.70
N VAL A 357 2.10 -21.30 11.53
CA VAL A 357 0.88 -21.24 10.72
C VAL A 357 0.40 -22.63 10.30
N ASN A 358 1.32 -23.58 10.07
CA ASN A 358 0.97 -24.96 9.76
C ASN A 358 0.32 -25.72 10.94
N LEU A 359 0.36 -25.17 12.16
CA LEU A 359 -0.39 -25.69 13.31
C LEU A 359 -1.71 -24.94 13.54
N ILE A 360 -1.99 -23.91 12.73
CA ILE A 360 -3.16 -23.03 12.83
C ILE A 360 -4.13 -23.31 11.68
N ILE A 361 -3.63 -23.30 10.46
CA ILE A 361 -4.41 -23.59 9.25
C ILE A 361 -4.59 -25.10 9.15
N ASP A 362 -5.77 -25.55 8.76
CA ASP A 362 -6.04 -26.93 8.43
C ASP A 362 -5.68 -27.25 6.98
N LYS A 363 -6.32 -26.54 6.04
CA LYS A 363 -6.09 -26.66 4.60
C LYS A 363 -6.40 -25.35 3.88
N MET A 364 -5.84 -25.21 2.70
CA MET A 364 -6.17 -24.17 1.73
C MET A 364 -6.67 -24.83 0.45
N VAL A 365 -7.78 -24.32 -0.07
CA VAL A 365 -8.44 -24.83 -1.28
C VAL A 365 -8.70 -23.68 -2.26
N ASN A 366 -8.91 -24.03 -3.51
CA ASN A 366 -9.26 -23.13 -4.61
C ASN A 366 -10.55 -23.61 -5.31
N GLY A 367 -11.19 -22.69 -6.03
CA GLY A 367 -12.39 -22.92 -6.82
C GLY A 367 -13.68 -22.70 -6.04
N LYS A 368 -14.76 -22.39 -6.76
CA LYS A 368 -16.08 -22.06 -6.16
C LYS A 368 -16.65 -23.18 -5.28
N ASN A 369 -16.37 -24.42 -5.65
CA ASN A 369 -16.82 -25.61 -4.93
C ASN A 369 -15.83 -26.06 -3.84
N ASN A 370 -14.64 -25.43 -3.75
CA ASN A 370 -13.57 -25.80 -2.84
C ASN A 370 -12.94 -27.18 -3.12
N ASP A 371 -12.96 -27.60 -4.38
CA ASP A 371 -12.54 -28.95 -4.81
C ASP A 371 -11.01 -29.08 -4.94
N ASP A 372 -10.31 -27.99 -5.27
CA ASP A 372 -8.88 -28.01 -5.55
C ASP A 372 -8.05 -27.74 -4.28
N VAL A 373 -7.54 -28.79 -3.66
CA VAL A 373 -6.69 -28.66 -2.46
C VAL A 373 -5.29 -28.17 -2.85
N ILE A 374 -4.99 -26.92 -2.50
CA ILE A 374 -3.65 -26.32 -2.68
C ILE A 374 -2.65 -26.95 -1.70
N PHE A 375 -3.02 -27.00 -0.42
CA PHE A 375 -2.26 -27.72 0.59
C PHE A 375 -3.13 -28.14 1.77
N THR A 376 -2.66 -29.14 2.51
CA THR A 376 -3.14 -29.49 3.85
C THR A 376 -1.99 -29.46 4.86
N THR A 377 -2.33 -29.46 6.13
CA THR A 377 -1.38 -29.55 7.25
C THR A 377 -1.50 -30.85 8.03
N ASN A 378 -2.57 -31.61 7.78
CA ASN A 378 -2.74 -32.96 8.31
C ASN A 378 -1.95 -33.94 7.44
N ASN A 379 -1.42 -35.00 8.05
CA ASN A 379 -0.72 -36.04 7.29
C ASN A 379 -1.64 -36.57 6.17
N SER A 380 -1.16 -36.46 4.94
CA SER A 380 -1.84 -36.90 3.72
C SER A 380 -0.80 -37.35 2.73
N ASP A 381 -1.03 -38.50 2.11
CA ASP A 381 -0.20 -39.00 1.02
C ASP A 381 -0.68 -38.49 -0.35
N ASN A 382 -1.90 -37.95 -0.42
CA ASN A 382 -2.54 -37.55 -1.68
C ASN A 382 -2.42 -36.05 -1.97
N PHE A 383 -2.22 -35.22 -0.95
CA PHE A 383 -2.22 -33.76 -1.08
C PHE A 383 -0.90 -33.13 -0.64
N PRO A 384 -0.49 -31.99 -1.21
CA PRO A 384 0.69 -31.26 -0.77
C PRO A 384 0.60 -30.85 0.70
N LEU A 385 1.70 -31.04 1.44
CA LEU A 385 1.80 -30.65 2.84
C LEU A 385 2.51 -29.32 2.99
N LEU A 386 1.90 -28.39 3.70
CA LEU A 386 2.56 -27.13 4.04
C LEU A 386 3.76 -27.40 4.96
N LYS A 387 4.95 -26.96 4.57
CA LYS A 387 6.13 -27.03 5.44
C LYS A 387 5.92 -26.14 6.67
N LYS A 388 6.75 -26.32 7.71
CA LYS A 388 6.75 -25.42 8.88
C LYS A 388 6.82 -23.97 8.40
N ALA A 389 5.82 -23.17 8.76
CA ALA A 389 5.69 -21.78 8.33
C ALA A 389 5.41 -20.89 9.54
N MET A 390 6.16 -19.80 9.70
CA MET A 390 5.88 -18.76 10.69
C MET A 390 4.98 -17.65 10.13
N SER A 391 4.94 -17.52 8.82
CA SER A 391 4.06 -16.60 8.09
C SER A 391 3.67 -17.19 6.75
N ILE A 392 2.42 -16.94 6.33
CA ILE A 392 1.95 -17.08 4.95
C ILE A 392 1.48 -15.70 4.50
N ILE A 393 1.88 -15.30 3.29
CA ILE A 393 1.61 -13.98 2.71
C ILE A 393 1.03 -14.21 1.32
N CYS A 394 -0.11 -13.58 1.06
CA CYS A 394 -0.74 -13.44 -0.25
C CYS A 394 -0.40 -12.04 -0.78
N ILE A 395 0.19 -11.96 -1.97
CA ILE A 395 0.76 -10.75 -2.55
C ILE A 395 0.04 -10.46 -3.87
N ASN A 396 -0.33 -9.20 -4.07
CA ASN A 396 -1.00 -8.68 -5.27
C ASN A 396 -0.13 -7.66 -6.04
N ILE A 397 0.93 -7.13 -5.41
CA ILE A 397 1.87 -6.19 -6.02
C ILE A 397 3.33 -6.60 -5.73
N PRO A 398 4.30 -6.26 -6.60
CA PRO A 398 5.72 -6.55 -6.39
C PRO A 398 6.37 -5.62 -5.34
N SER A 399 5.72 -5.43 -4.20
CA SER A 399 6.19 -4.63 -3.07
C SER A 399 5.53 -5.09 -1.78
N TYR A 400 6.35 -5.54 -0.84
CA TYR A 400 5.92 -5.91 0.51
C TYR A 400 6.76 -5.22 1.57
N SER A 401 6.08 -4.70 2.60
CA SER A 401 6.69 -4.17 3.81
C SER A 401 7.82 -3.16 3.54
N SER A 402 7.51 -2.06 2.86
CA SER A 402 8.46 -1.01 2.44
C SER A 402 9.35 -1.36 1.23
N GLY A 403 8.81 -2.04 0.21
CA GLY A 403 9.48 -2.18 -1.09
C GLY A 403 10.15 -3.52 -1.38
N ASN A 404 9.92 -4.58 -0.58
CA ASN A 404 10.52 -5.88 -0.85
C ASN A 404 9.71 -6.64 -1.93
N ASP A 405 10.32 -6.88 -3.08
CA ASP A 405 9.75 -7.74 -4.12
C ASP A 405 10.00 -9.23 -3.81
N ILE A 406 9.22 -9.79 -2.89
CA ILE A 406 9.46 -11.15 -2.38
C ILE A 406 9.38 -12.20 -3.49
N TRP A 407 8.38 -12.09 -4.38
CA TRP A 407 8.09 -13.11 -5.38
C TRP A 407 9.24 -13.29 -6.38
N ASN A 408 9.78 -12.17 -6.87
CA ASN A 408 10.84 -12.15 -7.86
C ASN A 408 12.13 -12.83 -7.36
N TYR A 409 12.48 -12.66 -6.08
CA TYR A 409 13.73 -13.19 -5.53
C TYR A 409 13.66 -14.63 -5.00
N THR A 410 12.48 -15.25 -4.88
CA THR A 410 12.35 -16.63 -4.39
C THR A 410 11.95 -17.61 -5.47
N HIS A 411 12.60 -18.77 -5.50
CA HIS A 411 12.29 -19.89 -6.41
C HIS A 411 12.11 -21.21 -5.66
N LYS A 412 12.05 -21.18 -4.33
CA LYS A 412 11.94 -22.38 -3.48
C LYS A 412 10.47 -22.73 -3.25
N ILE A 413 10.13 -24.01 -3.18
CA ILE A 413 8.76 -24.46 -2.90
C ILE A 413 8.54 -24.70 -1.40
N GLY A 414 7.48 -24.09 -0.87
CA GLY A 414 7.06 -24.15 0.54
C GLY A 414 6.25 -25.39 0.91
N LEU A 415 6.04 -26.29 -0.06
CA LEU A 415 5.26 -27.51 0.09
C LEU A 415 6.15 -28.75 0.07
N LYS A 416 5.78 -29.76 0.84
CA LYS A 416 6.25 -31.14 0.69
C LYS A 416 5.26 -31.85 -0.21
N LEU A 417 5.71 -32.24 -1.39
CA LEU A 417 4.88 -32.81 -2.43
C LEU A 417 4.61 -34.31 -2.19
N PRO A 418 3.45 -34.83 -2.64
CA PRO A 418 3.19 -36.27 -2.70
C PRO A 418 4.29 -37.02 -3.47
N LYS A 419 4.56 -38.27 -3.10
CA LYS A 419 5.58 -39.10 -3.78
C LYS A 419 5.15 -39.48 -5.20
N ASN A 420 3.85 -39.72 -5.39
CA ASN A 420 3.29 -40.29 -6.62
C ASN A 420 2.67 -39.24 -7.54
N LEU A 421 3.35 -38.10 -7.75
CA LEU A 421 2.88 -37.09 -8.69
C LEU A 421 3.08 -37.54 -10.14
N THR A 422 2.07 -37.32 -10.96
CA THR A 422 2.14 -37.46 -12.42
C THR A 422 3.13 -36.44 -13.02
N PRO A 423 3.65 -36.67 -14.24
CA PRO A 423 4.53 -35.72 -14.92
C PRO A 423 3.90 -34.32 -15.06
N ASP A 424 2.62 -34.24 -15.37
CA ASP A 424 1.90 -32.97 -15.52
C ASP A 424 1.79 -32.22 -14.19
N GLN A 425 1.48 -32.93 -13.09
CA GLN A 425 1.46 -32.32 -11.77
C GLN A 425 2.86 -31.84 -11.34
N LYS A 426 3.92 -32.58 -11.64
CA LYS A 426 5.30 -32.13 -11.36
C LYS A 426 5.63 -30.85 -12.13
N LYS A 427 5.20 -30.76 -13.39
CA LYS A 427 5.41 -29.58 -14.23
C LYS A 427 4.80 -28.32 -13.63
N VAL A 428 3.59 -28.40 -13.05
CA VAL A 428 2.95 -27.26 -12.36
C VAL A 428 3.88 -26.65 -11.29
N TYR A 429 4.56 -27.49 -10.49
CA TYR A 429 5.47 -26.99 -9.45
C TYR A 429 6.79 -26.47 -10.02
N GLU A 430 7.28 -27.01 -11.13
CA GLU A 430 8.47 -26.46 -11.80
C GLU A 430 8.18 -25.10 -12.45
N ASP A 431 7.01 -24.94 -13.04
CA ASP A 431 6.53 -23.68 -13.62
C ASP A 431 6.31 -22.64 -12.50
N LEU A 432 5.74 -23.04 -11.36
CA LEU A 432 5.58 -22.17 -10.18
C LEU A 432 6.90 -21.59 -9.66
N LYS A 433 8.04 -22.28 -9.81
CA LYS A 433 9.35 -21.73 -9.40
C LYS A 433 9.82 -20.58 -10.30
N LYS A 434 9.39 -20.58 -11.55
CA LYS A 434 9.90 -19.68 -12.61
C LYS A 434 8.92 -18.58 -12.98
N SER A 435 7.67 -18.72 -12.56
CA SER A 435 6.60 -17.79 -12.91
C SER A 435 6.89 -16.37 -12.42
N GLN A 436 6.40 -15.41 -13.20
CA GLN A 436 6.54 -14.00 -12.90
C GLN A 436 5.25 -13.49 -12.28
N GLN A 437 5.35 -12.43 -11.47
CA GLN A 437 4.20 -11.71 -10.97
C GLN A 437 3.85 -10.61 -11.95
N GLU A 438 2.57 -10.46 -12.25
CA GLU A 438 2.02 -9.35 -13.01
C GLU A 438 0.90 -8.69 -12.20
N VAL A 439 0.69 -7.39 -12.39
CA VAL A 439 -0.38 -6.65 -11.71
C VAL A 439 -1.57 -6.53 -12.66
N GLY A 440 -2.80 -6.70 -12.14
CA GLY A 440 -4.00 -6.52 -12.95
C GLY A 440 -4.38 -7.74 -13.80
N ASP A 441 -3.74 -8.89 -13.62
CA ASP A 441 -3.97 -10.13 -14.36
C ASP A 441 -5.06 -11.03 -13.71
N GLY A 442 -5.57 -10.66 -12.52
CA GLY A 442 -6.53 -11.45 -11.77
C GLY A 442 -5.91 -12.67 -11.07
N ILE A 443 -4.60 -12.66 -10.85
CA ILE A 443 -3.85 -13.73 -10.18
C ILE A 443 -3.30 -13.22 -8.84
N LEU A 444 -3.15 -14.11 -7.86
CA LEU A 444 -2.45 -13.82 -6.60
C LEU A 444 -1.30 -14.80 -6.36
N GLU A 445 -0.25 -14.29 -5.74
CA GLU A 445 0.92 -15.06 -5.34
C GLU A 445 0.90 -15.37 -3.84
N PHE A 446 1.07 -16.63 -3.48
CA PHE A 446 1.16 -17.07 -2.09
C PHE A 446 2.59 -17.52 -1.79
N VAL A 447 3.18 -16.94 -0.74
CA VAL A 447 4.51 -17.28 -0.23
C VAL A 447 4.46 -17.57 1.27
N MET A 448 5.48 -18.24 1.79
CA MET A 448 5.65 -18.47 3.21
C MET A 448 7.09 -18.22 3.67
N TYR A 449 7.23 -17.91 4.96
CA TYR A 449 8.52 -17.87 5.67
C TYR A 449 8.59 -19.01 6.68
N GLN A 450 9.69 -19.77 6.69
CA GLN A 450 9.88 -20.88 7.62
C GLN A 450 10.24 -20.43 9.04
N SER A 451 10.86 -19.25 9.18
CA SER A 451 11.25 -18.67 10.45
C SER A 451 11.01 -17.16 10.49
N GLY A 452 10.88 -16.59 11.69
CA GLY A 452 10.81 -15.13 11.87
C GLY A 452 12.15 -14.44 11.58
N VAL A 453 13.27 -15.17 11.69
CA VAL A 453 14.60 -14.67 11.35
C VAL A 453 14.72 -14.49 9.83
N ASP A 454 14.25 -15.46 9.04
CA ASP A 454 14.22 -15.36 7.57
C ASP A 454 13.38 -14.17 7.11
N LEU A 455 12.23 -13.94 7.74
CA LEU A 455 11.40 -12.76 7.48
C LEU A 455 12.15 -11.46 7.79
N GLY A 456 12.87 -11.39 8.92
CA GLY A 456 13.65 -10.22 9.31
C GLY A 456 14.88 -9.98 8.41
N LEU A 457 15.52 -11.05 7.94
CA LEU A 457 16.66 -10.98 7.03
C LEU A 457 16.26 -10.61 5.60
N GLU A 458 15.00 -10.77 5.19
CA GLU A 458 14.54 -10.38 3.85
C GLU A 458 14.82 -8.88 3.54
N PHE A 459 14.88 -8.04 4.57
CA PHE A 459 15.18 -6.62 4.40
C PHE A 459 16.63 -6.36 3.94
N THR A 460 17.55 -7.29 4.18
CA THR A 460 18.98 -7.17 3.84
C THR A 460 19.45 -8.23 2.84
N ILE A 461 18.96 -9.47 2.94
CA ILE A 461 19.31 -10.60 2.08
C ILE A 461 18.02 -11.18 1.49
N LYS A 462 17.80 -10.93 0.20
CA LYS A 462 16.60 -11.34 -0.52
C LYS A 462 16.49 -12.84 -0.74
N GLY A 463 15.29 -13.33 -1.06
CA GLY A 463 15.04 -14.70 -1.49
C GLY A 463 14.90 -15.71 -0.32
N ARG A 464 14.50 -15.23 0.86
CA ARG A 464 14.35 -16.09 2.05
C ARG A 464 13.00 -16.79 2.10
N ALA A 465 11.98 -16.22 1.47
CA ALA A 465 10.64 -16.82 1.32
C ALA A 465 10.63 -18.13 0.51
N TYR A 466 9.49 -18.81 0.49
CA TYR A 466 9.19 -19.98 -0.31
C TYR A 466 7.82 -19.81 -0.99
N ARG A 467 7.72 -20.09 -2.30
CA ARG A 467 6.47 -20.08 -3.06
C ARG A 467 5.55 -21.23 -2.66
N VAL A 468 4.27 -20.94 -2.52
CA VAL A 468 3.22 -21.89 -2.14
C VAL A 468 2.27 -22.11 -3.31
N HIS A 469 1.77 -21.03 -3.91
CA HIS A 469 0.79 -21.09 -4.98
C HIS A 469 0.81 -19.80 -5.82
N GLN A 470 0.37 -19.89 -7.07
CA GLN A 470 0.02 -18.77 -7.92
C GLN A 470 -1.15 -19.21 -8.78
N GLY A 471 -2.21 -18.42 -8.86
CA GLY A 471 -3.36 -18.76 -9.69
C GLY A 471 -4.50 -17.77 -9.59
N VAL A 472 -5.62 -18.12 -10.21
CA VAL A 472 -6.90 -17.41 -10.10
C VAL A 472 -7.72 -18.03 -8.97
N GLY A 473 -8.37 -17.18 -8.19
CA GLY A 473 -9.25 -17.60 -7.09
C GLY A 473 -10.63 -18.08 -7.56
N PRO A 474 -11.58 -18.28 -6.63
CA PRO A 474 -11.51 -17.89 -5.22
C PRO A 474 -10.77 -18.90 -4.34
N TRP A 475 -10.13 -18.41 -3.28
CA TRP A 475 -9.46 -19.27 -2.29
C TRP A 475 -10.21 -19.30 -0.97
N LYS A 476 -10.13 -20.44 -0.29
CA LYS A 476 -10.63 -20.59 1.07
C LYS A 476 -9.59 -21.26 1.95
N ILE A 477 -9.34 -20.68 3.13
CA ILE A 477 -8.44 -21.18 4.16
C ILE A 477 -9.30 -21.61 5.35
N PHE A 478 -9.22 -22.88 5.71
CA PHE A 478 -9.89 -23.43 6.88
C PHE A 478 -8.92 -23.48 8.05
N PHE A 479 -9.40 -23.19 9.26
CA PHE A 479 -8.61 -23.24 10.49
C PHE A 479 -8.88 -24.52 11.28
N LYS A 480 -7.92 -24.93 12.10
CA LYS A 480 -8.08 -26.10 12.97
C LYS A 480 -9.03 -25.78 14.14
N GLU A 481 -9.74 -26.79 14.62
CA GLU A 481 -10.76 -26.67 15.67
C GLU A 481 -10.29 -25.98 16.95
N ASN A 482 -9.09 -26.35 17.43
CA ASN A 482 -8.53 -25.93 18.73
C ASN A 482 -7.66 -24.66 18.64
N VAL A 483 -7.93 -23.77 17.68
CA VAL A 483 -7.17 -22.54 17.46
C VAL A 483 -7.90 -21.35 18.08
N TYR A 484 -7.27 -20.74 19.09
CA TYR A 484 -7.93 -19.67 19.85
C TYR A 484 -7.56 -18.25 19.41
N ASN A 485 -6.35 -18.02 18.87
CA ASN A 485 -5.90 -16.67 18.52
C ASN A 485 -4.98 -16.71 17.31
N VAL A 486 -5.37 -16.01 16.24
CA VAL A 486 -4.60 -15.89 15.01
C VAL A 486 -4.38 -14.41 14.70
N TYR A 487 -3.16 -14.07 14.35
CA TYR A 487 -2.79 -12.72 13.92
C TYR A 487 -2.78 -12.67 12.40
N PHE A 488 -3.44 -11.69 11.84
CA PHE A 488 -3.47 -11.44 10.41
C PHE A 488 -3.44 -9.95 10.10
N GLN A 489 -3.16 -9.60 8.86
CA GLN A 489 -3.22 -8.22 8.39
C GLN A 489 -3.72 -8.15 6.94
N VAL A 490 -4.28 -7.00 6.59
CA VAL A 490 -4.59 -6.60 5.22
C VAL A 490 -4.05 -5.20 5.01
N ASP A 491 -3.19 -5.00 4.01
CA ASP A 491 -2.59 -3.71 3.63
C ASP A 491 -2.01 -2.89 4.79
N GLY A 492 -1.42 -3.57 5.77
CA GLY A 492 -0.81 -2.94 6.95
C GLY A 492 -1.78 -2.58 8.07
N GLU A 493 -3.06 -2.98 7.98
CA GLU A 493 -3.98 -2.99 9.11
C GLU A 493 -3.92 -4.33 9.85
N TYR A 494 -3.56 -4.30 11.15
CA TYR A 494 -3.26 -5.50 11.92
C TYR A 494 -4.39 -5.92 12.85
N TYR A 495 -4.79 -7.18 12.76
CA TYR A 495 -5.91 -7.75 13.48
C TYR A 495 -5.47 -9.00 14.28
N LEU A 496 -6.30 -9.34 15.26
CA LEU A 496 -6.34 -10.62 15.93
C LEU A 496 -7.75 -11.13 15.76
N MET A 497 -7.89 -12.38 15.35
CA MET A 497 -9.15 -13.12 15.37
C MET A 497 -9.04 -14.23 16.40
N SER A 498 -10.10 -14.39 17.18
CA SER A 498 -10.26 -15.55 18.05
C SER A 498 -11.26 -16.54 17.46
N LEU A 499 -11.00 -17.83 17.68
CA LEU A 499 -11.83 -18.94 17.18
C LEU A 499 -12.21 -18.78 15.69
N PRO A 500 -11.22 -18.60 14.78
CA PRO A 500 -11.52 -18.47 13.36
C PRO A 500 -12.07 -19.80 12.81
N GLU A 501 -13.07 -19.70 11.95
CA GLU A 501 -13.65 -20.85 11.25
C GLU A 501 -13.01 -20.99 9.87
N TYR A 502 -13.16 -19.95 9.05
CA TYR A 502 -12.52 -19.89 7.74
C TYR A 502 -12.24 -18.45 7.30
N LEU A 503 -11.42 -18.32 6.26
CA LEU A 503 -11.19 -17.08 5.54
C LEU A 503 -11.32 -17.35 4.04
N SER A 504 -11.96 -16.46 3.28
CA SER A 504 -11.97 -16.50 1.82
C SER A 504 -11.31 -15.27 1.21
N ILE A 505 -10.78 -15.47 0.01
CA ILE A 505 -10.17 -14.43 -0.83
C ILE A 505 -10.80 -14.54 -2.22
N ASP A 506 -11.48 -13.47 -2.63
CA ASP A 506 -12.27 -13.44 -3.86
C ASP A 506 -11.94 -12.18 -4.66
N HIS A 507 -11.92 -12.26 -5.99
CA HIS A 507 -11.71 -11.08 -6.83
C HIS A 507 -12.86 -10.09 -6.62
N TYR A 508 -12.54 -8.81 -6.43
CA TYR A 508 -13.56 -7.77 -6.26
C TYR A 508 -13.78 -6.99 -7.56
N LYS A 509 -12.75 -6.26 -8.00
CA LYS A 509 -12.82 -5.40 -9.18
C LYS A 509 -11.42 -5.05 -9.69
N LYS A 510 -11.35 -4.54 -10.92
CA LYS A 510 -10.14 -3.92 -11.47
C LYS A 510 -10.27 -2.41 -11.47
N ILE A 511 -9.22 -1.71 -11.06
CA ILE A 511 -9.12 -0.25 -11.13
C ILE A 511 -8.02 0.17 -12.11
N ASN A 512 -8.08 1.41 -12.57
CA ASN A 512 -6.99 2.00 -13.34
C ASN A 512 -5.99 2.69 -12.40
N VAL A 513 -4.71 2.44 -12.60
CA VAL A 513 -3.63 3.02 -11.80
C VAL A 513 -2.61 3.72 -12.68
N LEU A 514 -2.09 4.83 -12.18
CA LEU A 514 -1.01 5.56 -12.83
C LEU A 514 0.31 4.89 -12.46
N LYS A 515 0.96 4.28 -13.45
CA LYS A 515 2.34 3.84 -13.33
C LYS A 515 3.28 4.92 -13.81
N ASN A 516 4.08 5.42 -12.89
CA ASN A 516 5.07 6.43 -13.18
C ASN A 516 6.27 5.77 -13.88
N ILE A 517 6.54 6.24 -15.10
CA ILE A 517 7.70 5.83 -15.91
C ILE A 517 8.71 6.95 -15.78
N LEU A 518 9.55 6.85 -14.75
CA LEU A 518 10.68 7.75 -14.57
C LEU A 518 11.86 7.32 -15.41
#